data_AF-A0A239R5W3-F1
#
_entry.id   AF-A0A239R5W3-F1
#
_cell.length_a   1.000
_cell.length_b   1.000
_cell.length_c   1.000
_cell.angle_alpha   90.00
_cell.angle_beta   90.00
_cell.angle_gamma   90.00
#
_symmetry.space_group_name_H-M   'P 1'
#
loop_
_entity.id
_entity.type
_entity.pdbx_description
1 polymer ?
#
loop_
_entity_poly.entity_id
_entity_poly.type
_entity_poly.pdbx_seq_one_letter_code
_entity_poly.pdbx_strand_id
1 'polypeptide(L)'
;MAIEKTVSEIAEILGVSRQAVNNRVKNLPEEDVDKNEKGVTVVNRSGLIKLEEIYKKTIFEDEPIDEETKQRELLEILVDEKNTEITRLYEQLKAKDKQLASKDEQLRVKDVQIGEKDKQLDQQQQLTLAAMEDSKRLQLELNEAKAEFEEIQTKTEEETQEQEDVEETKKKGLFSRLFGKK
;
A
#
# COMPACT_ATOMS: atom_id res chain seq x y z
N MET A 1 -47.20 -21.89 -26.77
CA MET A 1 -47.67 -22.25 -28.14
C MET A 1 -47.04 -21.28 -29.11
N ALA A 2 -46.65 -21.70 -30.32
CA ALA A 2 -46.21 -20.75 -31.34
C ALA A 2 -47.43 -19.97 -31.83
N ILE A 3 -47.42 -18.64 -31.68
CA ILE A 3 -48.52 -17.78 -32.13
C ILE A 3 -48.37 -17.62 -33.64
N GLU A 4 -49.32 -18.18 -34.39
CA GLU A 4 -49.42 -18.03 -35.84
C GLU A 4 -50.88 -17.84 -36.26
N LYS A 5 -51.10 -17.13 -37.37
CA LYS A 5 -52.43 -16.96 -37.96
C LYS A 5 -52.37 -17.05 -39.47
N THR A 6 -53.38 -17.64 -40.07
CA THR A 6 -53.58 -17.66 -41.52
C THR A 6 -53.99 -16.28 -42.03
N VAL A 7 -53.77 -16.04 -43.31
CA VAL A 7 -54.23 -14.82 -44.02
C VAL A 7 -55.73 -14.58 -43.84
N SER A 8 -56.54 -15.65 -43.73
CA SER A 8 -57.99 -15.56 -43.52
C SER A 8 -58.33 -15.02 -42.13
N GLU A 9 -57.72 -15.58 -41.09
CA GLU A 9 -57.95 -15.16 -39.70
C GLU A 9 -57.49 -13.72 -39.48
N ILE A 10 -56.34 -13.35 -40.05
CA ILE A 10 -55.83 -11.98 -40.00
C ILE A 10 -56.81 -11.01 -40.68
N ALA A 11 -57.35 -11.38 -41.85
CA ALA A 11 -58.30 -10.54 -42.59
C ALA A 11 -59.60 -10.32 -41.80
N GLU A 12 -60.09 -11.36 -41.14
CA GLU A 12 -61.26 -11.30 -40.27
C GLU A 12 -61.03 -10.36 -39.08
N ILE A 13 -59.90 -10.50 -38.36
CA ILE A 13 -59.55 -9.66 -37.21
C ILE A 13 -59.37 -8.19 -37.61
N LEU A 14 -58.69 -7.95 -38.73
CA LEU A 14 -58.41 -6.59 -39.19
C LEU A 14 -59.63 -5.92 -39.85
N GLY A 15 -60.65 -6.68 -40.23
CA GLY A 15 -61.83 -6.20 -40.96
C GLY A 15 -61.50 -5.72 -42.38
N VAL A 16 -60.52 -6.36 -43.03
CA VAL A 16 -60.08 -6.04 -44.40
C VAL A 16 -60.21 -7.27 -45.30
N SER A 17 -60.09 -7.09 -46.62
CA SER A 17 -60.19 -8.23 -47.53
C SER A 17 -59.00 -9.17 -47.40
N ARG A 18 -59.23 -10.48 -47.58
CA ARG A 18 -58.16 -11.50 -47.63
C ARG A 18 -57.08 -11.14 -48.65
N GLN A 19 -57.46 -10.53 -49.78
CA GLN A 19 -56.52 -10.08 -50.80
C GLN A 19 -55.63 -8.93 -50.31
N ALA A 20 -56.18 -7.99 -49.53
CA ALA A 20 -55.39 -6.91 -48.94
C ALA A 20 -54.33 -7.46 -47.98
N VAL A 21 -54.70 -8.41 -47.11
CA VAL A 21 -53.73 -9.07 -46.21
C VAL A 21 -52.70 -9.87 -47.02
N ASN A 22 -53.12 -10.65 -48.02
CA ASN A 22 -52.21 -11.44 -48.85
C ASN A 22 -51.16 -10.58 -49.57
N ASN A 23 -51.55 -9.38 -50.03
CA ASN A 23 -50.61 -8.43 -50.64
C ASN A 23 -49.57 -7.93 -49.63
N ARG A 24 -49.93 -7.79 -48.36
CA ARG A 24 -48.97 -7.43 -47.30
C ARG A 24 -48.07 -8.60 -46.93
N VAL A 25 -48.64 -9.81 -46.79
CA VAL A 25 -47.91 -11.03 -46.43
C VAL A 25 -46.87 -11.40 -47.49
N LYS A 26 -47.14 -11.20 -48.78
CA LYS A 26 -46.15 -11.41 -49.87
C LYS A 26 -44.92 -10.50 -49.78
N ASN A 27 -45.04 -9.37 -49.08
CA ASN A 27 -43.96 -8.41 -48.89
C ASN A 27 -43.28 -8.58 -47.51
N LEU A 28 -43.73 -9.55 -46.70
CA LEU A 28 -43.03 -9.90 -45.47
C LEU A 28 -41.77 -10.72 -45.79
N PRO A 29 -40.71 -10.60 -44.98
CA PRO A 29 -39.58 -11.52 -44.98
C PRO A 29 -39.99 -13.00 -44.94
N GLU A 30 -39.21 -13.86 -45.59
CA GLU A 30 -39.46 -15.32 -45.59
C GLU A 30 -39.45 -15.92 -44.17
N GLU A 31 -38.67 -15.34 -43.25
CA GLU A 31 -38.62 -15.73 -41.84
C GLU A 31 -39.91 -15.46 -41.06
N ASP A 32 -40.83 -14.64 -41.59
CA ASP A 32 -42.10 -14.25 -40.94
C ASP A 32 -43.30 -15.08 -41.41
N VAL A 33 -43.11 -15.93 -42.41
CA VAL A 33 -44.18 -16.62 -43.13
C VAL A 33 -43.83 -18.09 -43.28
N ASP A 34 -44.73 -18.97 -42.89
CA ASP A 34 -44.54 -20.42 -43.01
C ASP A 34 -45.80 -21.11 -43.58
N LYS A 35 -45.75 -22.42 -43.73
CA LYS A 35 -46.89 -23.27 -44.04
C LYS A 35 -47.18 -24.20 -42.88
N ASN A 36 -48.43 -24.22 -42.44
CA ASN A 36 -48.88 -25.19 -41.44
C ASN A 36 -48.96 -26.61 -42.01
N GLU A 37 -49.31 -27.58 -41.16
CA GLU A 37 -49.44 -29.01 -41.51
C GLU A 37 -50.41 -29.29 -42.68
N LYS A 38 -51.35 -28.37 -42.95
CA LYS A 38 -52.32 -28.44 -44.05
C LYS A 38 -51.83 -27.74 -45.32
N GLY A 39 -50.59 -27.25 -45.34
CA GLY A 39 -49.99 -26.53 -46.46
C GLY A 39 -50.50 -25.09 -46.65
N VAL A 40 -51.22 -24.55 -45.66
CA VAL A 40 -51.79 -23.20 -45.70
C VAL A 40 -50.76 -22.19 -45.18
N THR A 41 -50.61 -21.07 -45.89
CA THR A 41 -49.73 -19.97 -45.47
C THR A 41 -50.21 -19.36 -44.14
N VAL A 42 -49.30 -19.35 -43.17
CA VAL A 42 -49.46 -18.74 -41.86
C VAL A 42 -48.39 -17.67 -41.66
N VAL A 43 -48.74 -16.64 -40.90
CA VAL A 43 -47.83 -15.58 -40.48
C VAL A 43 -47.50 -15.84 -39.02
N ASN A 44 -46.21 -15.91 -38.70
CA ASN A 44 -45.75 -16.15 -37.34
C ASN A 44 -45.75 -14.86 -36.51
N ARG A 45 -45.40 -14.96 -35.22
CA ARG A 45 -45.43 -13.84 -34.27
C ARG A 45 -44.72 -12.58 -34.77
N SER A 46 -43.51 -12.68 -35.34
CA SER A 46 -42.78 -11.51 -35.83
C SER A 46 -43.47 -10.86 -37.03
N GLY A 47 -44.02 -11.66 -37.94
CA GLY A 47 -44.83 -11.17 -39.04
C GLY A 47 -46.15 -10.52 -38.58
N LEU A 48 -46.79 -11.08 -37.56
CA LEU A 48 -48.02 -10.51 -36.99
C LEU A 48 -47.76 -9.13 -36.38
N ILE A 49 -46.67 -8.94 -35.63
CA ILE A 49 -46.27 -7.62 -35.09
C ILE A 49 -46.11 -6.58 -36.20
N LYS A 50 -45.45 -6.96 -37.31
CA LYS A 50 -45.28 -6.07 -38.47
C LYS A 50 -46.62 -5.71 -39.11
N LEU A 51 -47.57 -6.65 -39.17
CA LEU A 51 -48.92 -6.37 -39.65
C LEU A 51 -49.72 -5.48 -38.69
N GLU A 52 -49.63 -5.69 -37.38
CA GLU A 52 -50.24 -4.81 -36.38
C GLU A 52 -49.72 -3.38 -36.51
N GLU A 53 -48.41 -3.21 -36.75
CA GLU A 53 -47.80 -1.90 -36.98
C GLU A 53 -48.36 -1.22 -38.24
N ILE A 54 -48.62 -1.96 -39.33
CA ILE A 54 -49.17 -1.42 -40.58
C ILE A 54 -50.65 -1.05 -40.41
N TYR A 55 -51.43 -1.92 -39.79
CA TYR A 55 -52.89 -1.76 -39.68
C TYR A 55 -53.33 -0.99 -38.43
N LYS A 56 -52.40 -0.71 -37.51
CA LYS A 56 -52.66 -0.05 -36.21
C LYS A 56 -53.79 -0.71 -35.43
N LYS A 57 -53.87 -2.04 -35.54
CA LYS A 57 -54.87 -2.89 -34.90
C LYS A 57 -54.17 -4.14 -34.36
N THR A 58 -54.51 -4.52 -33.15
CA THR A 58 -54.06 -5.76 -32.52
C THR A 58 -54.66 -6.96 -33.26
N ILE A 59 -53.79 -7.86 -33.70
CA ILE A 59 -54.09 -9.12 -34.36
C ILE A 59 -53.94 -10.27 -33.35
N PHE A 60 -53.02 -10.16 -32.39
CA PHE A 60 -52.87 -11.13 -31.31
C PHE A 60 -52.55 -10.43 -29.98
N GLU A 61 -52.90 -11.09 -28.88
CA GLU A 61 -52.49 -10.67 -27.55
C GLU A 61 -51.52 -11.73 -27.03
N ASP A 62 -50.34 -11.30 -26.57
CA ASP A 62 -49.48 -12.19 -25.81
C ASP A 62 -50.14 -12.51 -24.47
N GLU A 63 -50.06 -13.78 -24.04
CA GLU A 63 -50.41 -14.12 -22.67
C GLU A 63 -49.54 -13.28 -21.73
N PRO A 64 -50.15 -12.58 -20.74
CA PRO A 64 -49.38 -11.81 -19.78
C PRO A 64 -48.44 -12.77 -19.05
N ILE A 65 -47.14 -12.48 -19.06
CA ILE A 65 -46.18 -13.14 -18.18
C ILE A 65 -46.68 -12.89 -16.75
N ASP A 66 -46.90 -13.96 -16.01
CA ASP A 66 -47.37 -13.89 -14.63
C ASP A 66 -46.42 -13.04 -13.77
N GLU A 67 -46.98 -12.21 -12.90
CA GLU A 67 -46.22 -11.27 -12.08
C GLU A 67 -45.25 -12.00 -11.14
N GLU A 68 -45.59 -13.23 -10.71
CA GLU A 68 -44.70 -14.10 -9.93
C GLU A 68 -43.43 -14.45 -10.71
N THR A 69 -43.55 -14.71 -12.01
CA THR A 69 -42.40 -15.03 -12.87
C THR A 69 -41.47 -13.83 -13.03
N LYS A 70 -42.04 -12.62 -13.24
CA LYS A 70 -41.26 -11.38 -13.32
C LYS A 70 -40.54 -11.07 -12.00
N GLN A 71 -41.23 -11.26 -10.87
CA GLN A 71 -40.64 -11.05 -9.55
C GLN A 71 -39.50 -12.04 -9.29
N ARG A 72 -39.68 -13.31 -9.68
CA ARG A 72 -38.65 -14.33 -9.53
C ARG A 72 -37.39 -14.01 -10.34
N GLU A 73 -37.54 -13.64 -11.61
CA GLU A 73 -36.41 -13.24 -12.46
C GLU A 73 -35.67 -12.02 -11.89
N LEU A 74 -36.41 -11.02 -11.40
CA LEU A 74 -35.81 -9.84 -10.77
C LEU A 74 -35.04 -10.20 -9.48
N LEU A 75 -35.61 -11.09 -8.66
CA LEU A 75 -34.95 -11.56 -7.44
C LEU A 75 -33.69 -12.37 -7.76
N GLU A 76 -33.70 -13.19 -8.81
CA GLU A 76 -32.54 -13.95 -9.26
C GLU A 76 -31.38 -13.03 -9.67
N ILE A 77 -31.67 -12.03 -10.52
CA ILE A 77 -30.69 -11.00 -10.90
C ILE A 77 -30.13 -10.29 -9.66
N LEU A 78 -31.01 -9.88 -8.74
CA LEU A 78 -30.59 -9.19 -7.53
C LEU A 78 -29.70 -10.06 -6.64
N VAL A 79 -30.02 -11.35 -6.50
CA VAL A 79 -29.21 -12.30 -5.73
C VAL A 79 -27.83 -12.47 -6.36
N ASP A 80 -27.74 -12.59 -7.68
CA ASP A 80 -26.46 -12.72 -8.39
C ASP A 80 -25.59 -11.47 -8.27
N GLU A 81 -26.19 -10.29 -8.39
CA GLU A 81 -25.51 -9.01 -8.14
C GLU A 81 -24.96 -8.93 -6.71
N LYS A 82 -25.77 -9.32 -5.71
CA LYS A 82 -25.33 -9.32 -4.31
C LYS A 82 -24.23 -10.36 -4.06
N ASN A 83 -24.31 -11.54 -4.65
CA ASN A 83 -23.29 -12.58 -4.52
C ASN A 83 -21.95 -12.14 -5.14
N THR A 84 -22.00 -11.43 -6.27
CA THR A 84 -20.82 -10.84 -6.91
C THR A 84 -20.17 -9.80 -5.99
N GLU A 85 -20.96 -8.91 -5.39
CA GLU A 85 -20.48 -7.90 -4.47
C GLU A 85 -19.89 -8.51 -3.18
N ILE A 86 -20.54 -9.55 -2.62
CA ILE A 86 -20.02 -10.29 -1.46
C ILE A 86 -18.63 -10.88 -1.78
N THR A 87 -18.47 -11.50 -2.95
CA THR A 87 -17.19 -12.07 -3.37
C THR A 87 -16.11 -11.01 -3.47
N ARG A 88 -16.43 -9.87 -4.10
CA ARG A 88 -15.52 -8.72 -4.23
C ARG A 88 -15.09 -8.16 -2.87
N LEU A 89 -16.03 -8.03 -1.93
CA LEU A 89 -15.75 -7.55 -0.57
C LEU A 89 -14.89 -8.55 0.21
N TYR A 90 -15.15 -9.85 0.07
CA TYR A 90 -14.36 -10.89 0.71
C TYR A 90 -12.90 -10.91 0.21
N GLU A 91 -12.69 -10.77 -1.10
CA GLU A 91 -11.35 -10.65 -1.68
C GLU A 91 -10.60 -9.41 -1.18
N GLN A 92 -11.29 -8.27 -1.08
CA GLN A 92 -10.71 -7.05 -0.52
C GLN A 92 -10.31 -7.22 0.95
N LEU A 93 -11.15 -7.87 1.75
CA LEU A 93 -10.85 -8.15 3.15
C LEU A 93 -9.61 -9.02 3.26
N LYS A 94 -9.55 -10.12 2.50
CA LYS A 94 -8.39 -11.01 2.44
C LYS A 94 -7.11 -10.30 2.01
N ALA A 95 -7.19 -9.36 1.07
CA ALA A 95 -6.05 -8.56 0.65
C ALA A 95 -5.59 -7.60 1.75
N LYS A 96 -6.53 -6.96 2.46
CA LYS A 96 -6.22 -6.08 3.61
C LYS A 96 -5.60 -6.86 4.77
N ASP A 97 -6.08 -8.06 5.08
CA ASP A 97 -5.51 -8.90 6.13
C ASP A 97 -4.06 -9.28 5.83
N LYS A 98 -3.75 -9.64 4.58
CA LYS A 98 -2.36 -9.88 4.16
C LYS A 98 -1.48 -8.63 4.30
N GLN A 99 -2.03 -7.46 3.96
CA GLN A 99 -1.31 -6.20 4.10
C GLN A 99 -1.03 -5.86 5.57
N LEU A 100 -2.01 -6.10 6.46
CA LEU A 100 -1.84 -5.91 7.90
C LEU A 100 -0.76 -6.84 8.44
N ALA A 101 -0.82 -8.14 8.13
CA ALA A 101 0.19 -9.11 8.56
C ALA A 101 1.61 -8.72 8.08
N SER A 102 1.74 -8.21 6.85
CA SER A 102 3.03 -7.73 6.35
C SER A 102 3.52 -6.48 7.09
N LYS A 103 2.63 -5.57 7.49
CA LYS A 103 3.00 -4.38 8.26
C LYS A 103 3.37 -4.74 9.68
N ASP A 104 2.67 -5.68 10.30
CA ASP A 104 2.96 -6.14 11.66
C ASP A 104 4.35 -6.78 11.74
N GLU A 105 4.74 -7.61 10.76
CA GLU A 105 6.11 -8.15 10.74
C GLU A 105 7.16 -7.05 10.53
N GLN A 106 6.88 -6.05 9.69
CA GLN A 106 7.78 -4.91 9.52
C GLN A 106 7.95 -4.10 10.82
N LEU A 107 6.87 -3.89 11.57
CA LEU A 107 6.92 -3.24 12.88
C LEU A 107 7.76 -4.07 13.86
N ARG A 108 7.53 -5.38 13.92
CA ARG A 108 8.31 -6.29 14.77
C ARG A 108 9.82 -6.22 14.47
N VAL A 109 10.20 -6.23 13.19
CA VAL A 109 11.60 -6.09 12.78
C VAL A 109 12.17 -4.74 13.19
N LYS A 110 11.40 -3.65 13.03
CA LYS A 110 11.83 -2.31 13.44
C LYS A 110 12.01 -2.20 14.95
N ASP A 111 11.11 -2.79 15.74
CA ASP A 111 11.22 -2.78 17.21
C ASP A 111 12.48 -3.51 17.68
N VAL A 112 12.82 -4.65 17.06
CA VAL A 112 14.09 -5.35 17.34
C VAL A 112 15.29 -4.47 17.00
N GLN A 113 15.28 -3.82 15.83
CA GLN A 113 16.37 -2.91 15.42
C GLN A 113 16.52 -1.69 16.35
N ILE A 114 15.40 -1.14 16.85
CA ILE A 114 15.43 -0.05 17.83
C ILE A 114 16.09 -0.56 19.11
N GLY A 115 15.67 -1.71 19.63
CA GLY A 115 16.27 -2.29 20.84
C GLY A 115 17.77 -2.61 20.69
N GLU A 116 18.23 -3.00 19.50
CA GLU A 116 19.66 -3.17 19.21
C GLU A 116 20.41 -1.84 19.21
N LYS A 117 19.84 -0.80 18.59
CA LYS A 117 20.44 0.55 18.58
C LYS A 117 20.48 1.18 19.96
N ASP A 118 19.46 1.00 20.77
CA ASP A 118 19.43 1.51 22.14
C ASP A 118 20.55 0.88 22.98
N LYS A 119 20.77 -0.43 22.85
CA LYS A 119 21.91 -1.10 23.50
C LYS A 119 23.26 -0.57 23.03
N GLN A 120 23.42 -0.32 21.73
CA GLN A 120 24.66 0.25 21.18
C GLN A 120 24.89 1.67 21.71
N LEU A 121 23.83 2.46 21.80
CA LEU A 121 23.87 3.82 22.31
C LEU A 121 24.23 3.85 23.81
N ASP A 122 23.64 2.95 24.60
CA ASP A 122 23.98 2.78 26.01
C ASP A 122 25.45 2.39 26.19
N GLN A 123 25.95 1.44 25.39
CA GLN A 123 27.37 1.05 25.39
C GLN A 123 28.27 2.23 25.03
N GLN A 124 27.91 2.99 24.00
CA GLN A 124 28.68 4.16 23.58
C GLN A 124 28.71 5.24 24.68
N GLN A 125 27.58 5.48 25.35
CA GLN A 125 27.51 6.41 26.47
C GLN A 125 28.42 5.98 27.63
N GLN A 126 28.39 4.70 28.00
CA GLN A 126 29.27 4.16 29.05
C GLN A 126 30.76 4.28 28.69
N LEU A 127 31.13 3.91 27.47
CA LEU A 127 32.51 4.04 26.99
C LEU A 127 32.96 5.51 26.96
N THR A 128 32.07 6.42 26.57
CA THR A 128 32.35 7.85 26.54
C THR A 128 32.57 8.40 27.96
N LEU A 129 31.73 8.01 28.93
CA LEU A 129 31.90 8.39 30.32
C LEU A 129 33.23 7.88 30.89
N ALA A 130 33.55 6.59 30.65
CA ALA A 130 34.82 6.01 31.08
C ALA A 130 36.03 6.73 30.47
N ALA A 131 36.00 7.03 29.16
CA ALA A 131 37.07 7.77 28.50
C ALA A 131 37.22 9.21 29.03
N MET A 132 36.11 9.87 29.39
CA MET A 132 36.15 11.20 30.02
C MET A 132 36.73 11.14 31.44
N GLU A 133 36.41 10.12 32.23
CA GLU A 133 36.98 9.91 33.55
C GLU A 133 38.48 9.63 33.48
N ASP A 134 38.91 8.74 32.60
CA ASP A 134 40.33 8.46 32.36
C ASP A 134 41.09 9.71 31.90
N SER A 135 40.51 10.51 30.99
CA SER A 135 41.12 11.77 30.55
C SER A 135 41.28 12.77 31.70
N LYS A 136 40.31 12.85 32.61
CA LYS A 136 40.42 13.72 33.80
C LYS A 136 41.51 13.23 34.74
N ARG A 137 41.59 11.92 34.98
CA ARG A 137 42.65 11.34 35.82
C ARG A 137 44.04 11.62 35.23
N LEU A 138 44.23 11.35 33.93
CA LEU A 138 45.49 11.60 33.26
C LEU A 138 45.89 13.09 33.28
N GLN A 139 44.92 14.01 33.19
CA GLN A 139 45.20 15.44 33.35
C GLN A 139 45.69 15.79 34.75
N LEU A 140 45.12 15.16 35.80
CA LEU A 140 45.59 15.35 37.18
C LEU A 140 46.99 14.80 37.37
N GLU A 141 47.24 13.55 36.97
CA GLU A 141 48.56 12.91 37.05
C GLU A 141 49.64 13.72 36.29
N LEU A 142 49.29 14.26 35.12
CA LEU A 142 50.19 15.10 34.31
C LEU A 142 50.50 16.44 34.99
N ASN A 143 49.54 17.04 35.68
CA ASN A 143 49.76 18.27 36.43
C ASN A 143 50.61 18.02 37.68
N GLU A 144 50.37 16.92 38.39
CA GLU A 144 51.19 16.49 39.54
C GLU A 144 52.63 16.21 39.11
N ALA A 145 52.84 15.42 38.05
CA ALA A 145 54.18 15.13 37.54
C ALA A 145 54.93 16.39 37.06
N LYS A 146 54.22 17.38 36.50
CA LYS A 146 54.81 18.67 36.14
C LYS A 146 55.23 19.47 37.38
N ALA A 147 54.40 19.51 38.41
CA ALA A 147 54.71 20.21 39.65
C ALA A 147 55.92 19.55 40.36
N GLU A 148 55.97 18.22 40.43
CA GLU A 148 57.12 17.49 40.97
C GLU A 148 58.39 17.76 40.14
N PHE A 149 58.28 17.79 38.81
CA PHE A 149 59.40 18.11 37.93
C PHE A 149 59.92 19.54 38.15
N GLU A 150 59.02 20.53 38.26
CA GLU A 150 59.38 21.91 38.57
C GLU A 150 60.07 22.03 39.94
N GLU A 151 59.56 21.35 40.97
CA GLU A 151 60.17 21.36 42.31
C GLU A 151 61.56 20.69 42.33
N ILE A 152 61.74 19.59 41.60
CA ILE A 152 63.06 18.96 41.43
C ILE A 152 63.99 19.92 40.68
N GLN A 153 63.51 20.56 39.62
CA GLN A 153 64.31 21.50 38.84
C GLN A 153 64.77 22.69 39.70
N THR A 154 63.88 23.31 40.48
CA THR A 154 64.25 24.42 41.36
C THR A 154 65.25 23.98 42.43
N LYS A 155 65.04 22.83 43.09
CA LYS A 155 66.01 22.28 44.05
C LYS A 155 67.36 22.00 43.41
N THR A 156 67.38 21.46 42.20
CA THR A 156 68.63 21.17 41.48
C THR A 156 69.35 22.47 41.10
N GLU A 157 68.62 23.49 40.65
CA GLU A 157 69.17 24.82 40.35
C GLU A 157 69.73 25.51 41.61
N GLU A 158 69.01 25.45 42.73
CA GLU A 158 69.46 25.94 44.04
C GLU A 158 70.72 25.20 44.53
N GLU A 159 70.74 23.86 44.48
CA GLU A 159 71.91 23.05 44.84
C GLU A 159 73.11 23.36 43.93
N THR A 160 72.89 23.62 42.65
CA THR A 160 73.97 23.98 41.71
C THR A 160 74.53 25.37 42.02
N GLN A 161 73.66 26.34 42.31
CA GLN A 161 74.09 27.70 42.73
C GLN A 161 74.84 27.67 44.07
N GLU A 162 74.35 26.92 45.06
CA GLU A 162 75.05 26.77 46.34
C GLU A 162 76.43 26.12 46.15
N GLN A 163 76.55 25.11 45.27
CA GLN A 163 77.83 24.49 44.97
C GLN A 163 78.78 25.45 44.22
N GLU A 164 78.28 26.25 43.29
CA GLU A 164 79.06 27.28 42.59
C GLU A 164 79.53 28.37 43.56
N ASP A 165 78.67 28.87 44.45
CA ASP A 165 79.02 29.88 45.47
C ASP A 165 80.04 29.33 46.48
N VAL A 166 79.90 28.07 46.89
CA VAL A 166 80.87 27.40 47.77
C VAL A 166 82.22 27.18 47.06
N GLU A 167 82.23 26.86 45.77
CA GLU A 167 83.46 26.81 44.98
C GLU A 167 84.08 28.20 44.79
N GLU A 168 83.29 29.23 44.51
CA GLU A 168 83.77 30.59 44.31
C GLU A 168 84.37 31.17 45.60
N THR A 169 83.71 30.97 46.73
CA THR A 169 84.20 31.38 48.06
C THR A 169 85.46 30.61 48.47
N LYS A 170 85.54 29.30 48.19
CA LYS A 170 86.78 28.51 48.38
C LYS A 170 87.91 29.01 47.48
N LYS A 171 87.66 29.30 46.20
CA LYS A 171 88.64 29.88 45.27
C LYS A 171 89.12 31.24 45.78
N LYS A 172 88.22 32.16 46.14
CA LYS A 172 88.56 33.48 46.72
C LYS A 172 89.35 33.37 48.03
N GLY A 173 88.99 32.44 48.92
CA GLY A 173 89.72 32.18 50.16
C GLY A 173 91.11 31.56 49.97
N LEU A 174 91.27 30.69 48.97
CA LEU A 174 92.56 30.15 48.52
C LEU A 174 93.45 31.27 47.95
N PHE A 175 92.92 32.13 47.08
CA PHE A 175 93.65 33.28 46.52
C PHE A 175 94.08 34.28 47.60
N SER A 176 93.21 34.60 48.57
CA SER A 176 93.56 35.49 49.69
C SER A 176 94.69 34.94 50.57
N ARG A 177 94.76 33.62 50.79
CA ARG A 177 95.88 32.99 51.52
C ARG A 177 97.17 32.90 50.70
N LEU A 178 97.08 32.76 49.38
CA LEU A 178 98.25 32.66 48.50
C LEU A 178 98.89 34.03 48.21
N PHE A 179 98.10 35.10 48.16
CA PHE A 179 98.56 36.43 47.74
C PHE A 179 98.43 37.53 48.83
N GLY A 180 97.79 37.26 49.97
CA GLY A 180 97.50 38.24 51.02
C GLY A 180 98.56 38.43 52.10
N LYS A 181 99.86 38.31 51.77
CA LYS A 181 100.93 38.60 52.74
C LYS A 181 102.02 39.47 52.11
N LYS A 182 101.82 40.79 52.15
CA LYS A 182 102.85 41.81 52.29
C LYS A 182 102.30 42.97 53.10
#